data_AF-A0A942S3G8-F1
#
_entry.id   AF-A0A942S3G8-F1
#
_cell.length_a   1.000
_cell.length_b   1.000
_cell.length_c   1.000
_cell.angle_alpha   90.00
_cell.angle_beta   90.00
_cell.angle_gamma   90.00
#
_symmetry.space_group_name_H-M   'P 1'
#
loop_
_entity.id
_entity.type
_entity.pdbx_description
1 polymer ?
#
loop_
_entity_poly.entity_id
_entity_poly.type
_entity_poly.pdbx_seq_one_letter_code
_entity_poly.pdbx_strand_id
1 'polypeptide(L)'
;MKKFEWRTGYISTKVVAQVVGEFLESLPEIKPDIVVEKAKESDNPLHPLFEWNDSIAGHKYRLGQASEIIRAVVIVEHEKPEFINQNAFVKVQEVKTYKPIDTITTDDFEFIRRAAYNELQSFIRKYSRIKGLESAVNILNEAIQLLSTETQKAS
;
A
#
# COMPACT_ATOMS: atom_id res chain seq x y z
N MET A 1 -11.80 -18.66 -13.37
CA MET A 1 -10.43 -18.54 -12.84
C MET A 1 -10.17 -17.07 -12.60
N LYS A 2 -9.80 -16.68 -11.38
CA LYS A 2 -9.51 -15.27 -11.07
C LYS A 2 -8.23 -14.85 -11.80
N LYS A 3 -8.25 -13.66 -12.38
CA LYS A 3 -7.07 -13.05 -13.00
C LYS A 3 -6.45 -12.10 -11.99
N PHE A 4 -5.16 -12.26 -11.73
CA PHE A 4 -4.42 -11.37 -10.85
C PHE A 4 -3.44 -10.52 -11.64
N GLU A 5 -3.37 -9.24 -11.29
CA GLU A 5 -2.43 -8.30 -11.85
C GLU A 5 -1.70 -7.57 -10.72
N TRP A 6 -0.52 -7.02 -11.04
CA TRP A 6 0.13 -6.09 -10.13
C TRP A 6 -0.62 -4.76 -10.17
N ARG A 7 -0.77 -4.09 -9.03
CA ARG A 7 -1.33 -2.74 -8.99
C ARG A 7 -0.52 -1.80 -9.88
N THR A 8 -1.18 -0.80 -10.45
CA THR A 8 -0.55 0.24 -11.26
C THR A 8 0.65 0.86 -10.53
N GLY A 9 1.82 0.87 -11.19
CA GLY A 9 3.08 1.37 -10.63
C GLY A 9 3.90 0.34 -9.83
N TYR A 10 3.39 -0.88 -9.64
CA TYR A 10 4.17 -2.00 -9.09
C TYR A 10 4.52 -2.97 -10.22
N ILE A 11 5.82 -3.19 -10.44
CA ILE A 11 6.32 -4.17 -11.41
C ILE A 11 7.33 -5.05 -10.70
N SER A 12 7.01 -6.33 -10.56
CA SER A 12 8.00 -7.34 -10.16
C SER A 12 8.56 -8.01 -11.42
N THR A 13 9.87 -8.01 -11.56
CA THR A 13 10.58 -8.74 -12.63
C THR A 13 10.84 -10.20 -12.28
N LYS A 14 10.63 -10.59 -11.02
CA LYS A 14 11.00 -11.92 -10.51
C LYS A 14 9.87 -12.94 -10.59
N VAL A 15 8.63 -12.49 -10.33
CA VAL A 15 7.44 -13.37 -10.28
C VAL A 15 6.26 -12.61 -10.86
N VAL A 16 5.42 -13.28 -11.66
CA VAL A 16 4.21 -12.68 -12.23
C VAL A 16 3.06 -12.66 -11.21
N ALA A 17 2.20 -11.63 -11.28
CA ALA A 17 1.12 -11.44 -10.31
C ALA A 17 0.15 -12.62 -10.22
N GLN A 18 -0.10 -13.32 -11.34
CA GLN A 18 -0.96 -14.50 -11.38
C GLN A 18 -0.49 -15.59 -10.41
N VAL A 19 0.80 -15.93 -10.44
CA VAL A 19 1.39 -16.95 -9.57
C VAL A 19 1.31 -16.53 -8.09
N VAL A 20 1.51 -15.24 -7.82
CA VAL A 20 1.45 -14.69 -6.47
C VAL A 20 0.02 -14.73 -5.93
N GLY A 21 -0.96 -14.30 -6.73
CA GLY A 21 -2.36 -14.30 -6.34
C GLY A 21 -2.91 -15.71 -6.08
N GLU A 22 -2.60 -16.66 -6.96
CA GLU A 22 -2.96 -18.07 -6.76
C GLU A 22 -2.34 -18.66 -5.49
N PHE A 23 -1.07 -18.33 -5.24
CA PHE A 23 -0.42 -18.74 -4.00
C PHE A 23 -1.11 -18.14 -2.76
N LEU A 24 -1.40 -16.84 -2.76
CA LEU A 24 -2.05 -16.17 -1.63
C LEU A 24 -3.46 -16.72 -1.37
N GLU A 25 -4.21 -17.07 -2.41
CA GLU A 25 -5.52 -17.74 -2.26
C GLU A 25 -5.43 -19.16 -1.71
N SER A 26 -4.31 -19.86 -1.96
CA SER A 26 -4.11 -21.21 -1.42
C SER A 26 -3.83 -21.22 0.09
N LEU A 27 -3.56 -20.06 0.69
CA LEU A 27 -3.27 -19.95 2.12
C LEU A 27 -4.57 -19.98 2.94
N PRO A 28 -4.54 -20.60 4.14
CA PRO A 28 -5.70 -20.59 5.03
C PRO A 28 -6.05 -19.19 5.53
N GLU A 29 -5.06 -18.30 5.61
CA GLU A 29 -5.23 -16.89 5.95
C GLU A 29 -4.09 -16.05 5.34
N ILE A 30 -4.41 -14.88 4.81
CA ILE A 30 -3.44 -13.98 4.18
C ILE A 30 -2.88 -13.04 5.25
N LYS A 31 -1.85 -13.51 5.95
CA LYS A 31 -1.09 -12.72 6.94
C LYS A 31 0.40 -12.65 6.58
N PRO A 32 1.08 -11.52 6.85
CA PRO A 32 2.49 -11.36 6.50
C PRO A 32 3.40 -12.46 7.09
N ASP A 33 3.17 -12.88 8.33
CA ASP A 33 3.94 -13.95 8.97
C ASP A 33 3.73 -15.30 8.28
N ILE A 34 2.49 -15.66 7.94
CA ILE A 34 2.17 -16.89 7.21
C ILE A 34 2.82 -16.88 5.82
N VAL A 35 2.78 -15.74 5.12
CA VAL A 35 3.41 -15.60 3.79
C VAL A 35 4.92 -15.75 3.89
N VAL A 36 5.58 -15.12 4.86
CA VAL A 36 7.03 -15.28 5.08
C VAL A 36 7.37 -16.74 5.38
N GLU A 37 6.67 -17.37 6.32
CA GLU A 37 6.95 -18.76 6.69
C GLU A 37 6.79 -19.71 5.50
N LYS A 38 5.73 -19.54 4.68
CA LYS A 38 5.53 -20.39 3.50
C LYS A 38 6.50 -20.07 2.36
N ALA A 39 6.90 -18.82 2.18
CA ALA A 39 7.84 -18.40 1.14
C ALA A 39 9.31 -18.77 1.44
N LYS A 40 9.61 -19.25 2.65
CA LYS A 40 10.98 -19.56 3.09
C LYS A 40 11.63 -20.70 2.34
N GLU A 41 10.85 -21.70 1.93
CA GLU A 41 11.35 -22.82 1.14
C GLU A 41 11.84 -22.33 -0.22
N SER A 42 13.01 -22.78 -0.66
CA SER A 42 13.66 -22.28 -1.88
C SER A 42 12.93 -22.65 -3.18
N ASP A 43 12.12 -23.70 -3.13
CA ASP A 43 11.24 -24.13 -4.22
C ASP A 43 9.92 -23.35 -4.26
N ASN A 44 9.65 -22.53 -3.25
CA ASN A 44 8.43 -21.74 -3.18
C ASN A 44 8.45 -20.63 -4.25
N PRO A 45 7.34 -20.45 -5.01
CA PRO A 45 7.28 -19.43 -6.05
C PRO A 45 7.48 -17.99 -5.55
N LEU A 46 7.21 -17.71 -4.27
CA LEU A 46 7.44 -16.40 -3.67
C LEU A 46 8.85 -16.22 -3.10
N HIS A 47 9.64 -17.28 -2.95
CA HIS A 47 10.98 -17.22 -2.36
C HIS A 47 11.86 -16.10 -2.95
N PRO A 48 11.88 -15.87 -4.29
CA PRO A 48 12.71 -14.82 -4.89
C PRO A 48 12.29 -13.39 -4.54
N LEU A 49 11.07 -13.18 -4.05
CA LEU A 49 10.55 -11.86 -3.69
C LEU A 49 11.05 -11.37 -2.31
N PHE A 50 11.69 -12.24 -1.54
CA PHE A 50 12.19 -11.94 -0.19
C PHE A 50 13.71 -11.80 -0.15
N GLU A 51 14.20 -11.04 0.82
CA GLU A 51 15.60 -11.04 1.22
C GLU A 51 15.79 -11.97 2.43
N TRP A 52 16.56 -13.03 2.23
CA TRP A 52 16.76 -14.10 3.21
C TRP A 52 18.07 -13.98 3.99
N ASN A 53 18.99 -13.12 3.55
CA ASN A 53 20.22 -12.88 4.28
C ASN A 53 19.93 -12.06 5.55
N ASP A 54 20.08 -12.68 6.73
CA ASP A 54 19.85 -12.04 8.04
C ASP A 54 20.74 -10.79 8.27
N SER A 55 21.91 -10.69 7.61
CA SER A 55 22.76 -9.49 7.71
C SER A 55 22.22 -8.29 6.93
N ILE A 56 21.27 -8.53 6.00
CA ILE A 56 20.64 -7.53 5.13
C ILE A 56 19.19 -7.29 5.59
N ALA A 57 18.47 -8.35 5.95
CA ALA A 57 17.06 -8.34 6.30
C ALA A 57 16.74 -9.24 7.50
N GLY A 58 16.39 -8.62 8.62
CA GLY A 58 15.79 -9.34 9.76
C GLY A 58 14.31 -9.66 9.55
N HIS A 59 13.73 -10.44 10.45
CA HIS A 59 12.32 -10.88 10.40
C HIS A 59 11.31 -9.72 10.18
N LYS A 60 11.49 -8.58 10.87
CA LYS A 60 10.62 -7.39 10.71
C LYS A 60 10.65 -6.81 9.28
N TYR A 61 11.78 -6.90 8.60
CA TYR A 61 11.91 -6.46 7.21
C TYR A 61 11.12 -7.38 6.27
N ARG A 62 11.24 -8.70 6.45
CA ARG A 62 10.49 -9.69 5.65
C ARG A 62 8.98 -9.57 5.84
N LEU A 63 8.51 -9.28 7.06
CA LEU A 63 7.10 -8.97 7.30
C LEU A 63 6.64 -7.73 6.51
N GLY A 64 7.53 -6.74 6.36
CA GLY A 64 7.32 -5.58 5.49
C GLY A 64 7.18 -5.98 4.02
N GLN A 65 8.13 -6.77 3.51
CA GLN A 65 8.09 -7.30 2.13
C GLN A 65 6.80 -8.08 1.86
N ALA A 66 6.40 -8.98 2.77
CA ALA A 66 5.15 -9.73 2.64
C ALA A 66 3.92 -8.81 2.64
N SER A 67 3.90 -7.80 3.52
CA SER A 67 2.80 -6.83 3.57
C SER A 67 2.70 -6.00 2.28
N GLU A 68 3.82 -5.68 1.65
CA GLU A 68 3.83 -4.99 0.35
C GLU A 68 3.35 -5.90 -0.78
N ILE A 69 3.80 -7.16 -0.83
CA ILE A 69 3.38 -8.14 -1.84
C ILE A 69 1.87 -8.35 -1.75
N ILE A 70 1.33 -8.60 -0.55
CA ILE A 70 -0.11 -8.79 -0.33
C ILE A 70 -0.92 -7.60 -0.86
N ARG A 71 -0.46 -6.36 -0.62
CA ARG A 71 -1.14 -5.13 -1.06
C ARG A 71 -0.93 -4.81 -2.54
N ALA A 72 0.06 -5.44 -3.19
CA ALA A 72 0.42 -5.16 -4.57
C ALA A 72 -0.33 -6.05 -5.57
N VAL A 73 -0.88 -7.19 -5.14
CA VAL A 73 -1.65 -8.11 -6.00
C VAL A 73 -3.13 -7.72 -5.98
N VAL A 74 -3.72 -7.54 -7.16
CA VAL A 74 -5.14 -7.18 -7.33
C VAL A 74 -5.87 -8.19 -8.21
N ILE A 75 -7.18 -8.39 -7.98
CA ILE A 75 -8.04 -9.24 -8.81
C ILE A 75 -8.69 -8.38 -9.90
N VAL A 76 -8.64 -8.84 -11.15
CA VAL A 76 -9.30 -8.19 -12.30
C VAL A 76 -10.55 -8.96 -12.67
N GLU A 77 -11.73 -8.34 -12.46
CA GLU A 77 -13.01 -8.87 -12.92
C GLU A 77 -13.37 -8.30 -14.30
N HIS A 78 -13.58 -9.16 -15.28
CA HIS A 78 -13.94 -8.77 -16.64
C HIS A 78 -15.45 -8.71 -16.80
N GLU A 79 -16.10 -7.61 -16.39
CA GLU A 79 -17.37 -7.17 -17.00
C GLU A 79 -17.41 -5.62 -17.15
N LYS A 80 -17.21 -5.17 -18.39
CA LYS A 80 -17.37 -3.82 -19.01
C LYS A 80 -16.18 -2.85 -19.04
N PRO A 81 -16.03 -2.06 -20.13
CA PRO A 81 -14.85 -1.26 -20.43
C PRO A 81 -15.01 0.15 -19.84
N GLU A 82 -14.88 0.27 -18.53
CA GLU A 82 -14.39 1.50 -17.92
C GLU A 82 -13.36 1.07 -16.89
N PHE A 83 -12.09 1.39 -17.10
CA PHE A 83 -11.08 1.30 -16.07
C PHE A 83 -11.40 2.34 -15.00
N ILE A 84 -12.38 2.07 -14.15
CA ILE A 84 -12.56 2.76 -12.89
C ILE A 84 -11.51 2.19 -11.96
N ASN A 85 -10.50 2.99 -11.66
CA ASN A 85 -9.51 2.72 -10.61
C ASN A 85 -10.23 2.55 -9.25
N GLN A 86 -10.68 1.34 -8.94
CA GLN A 86 -11.19 0.98 -7.63
C GLN A 86 -10.05 0.38 -6.82
N ASN A 87 -9.19 1.21 -6.21
CA ASN A 87 -8.29 0.83 -5.11
C ASN A 87 -7.63 2.10 -4.51
N ALA A 88 -8.43 2.97 -3.91
CA ALA A 88 -7.95 4.01 -3.00
C ALA A 88 -8.40 3.65 -1.59
N PHE A 89 -7.48 3.11 -0.76
CA PHE A 89 -7.77 2.75 0.62
C PHE A 89 -7.26 3.83 1.55
N VAL A 90 -8.10 4.33 2.45
CA VAL A 90 -7.65 5.20 3.53
C VAL A 90 -8.16 4.70 4.88
N LYS A 91 -7.27 4.75 5.86
CA LYS A 91 -7.49 4.34 7.25
C LYS A 91 -8.58 5.21 7.86
N VAL A 92 -9.56 4.63 8.58
CA VAL A 92 -10.52 5.38 9.41
C VAL A 92 -10.66 4.73 10.78
N GLN A 93 -10.27 5.47 11.83
CA GLN A 93 -10.42 5.25 13.30
C GLN A 93 -10.11 3.85 13.89
N GLU A 94 -10.09 3.80 15.24
CA GLU A 94 -9.46 2.77 16.10
C GLU A 94 -10.18 1.41 16.14
N VAL A 95 -11.19 1.21 15.30
CA VAL A 95 -11.83 -0.09 15.04
C VAL A 95 -11.58 -0.41 13.57
N LYS A 96 -10.88 -1.52 13.30
CA LYS A 96 -10.51 -2.00 11.95
C LYS A 96 -11.75 -2.39 11.14
N THR A 97 -12.48 -1.42 10.62
CA THR A 97 -13.65 -1.68 9.76
C THR A 97 -13.41 -1.08 8.38
N TYR A 98 -13.62 -1.92 7.37
CA TYR A 98 -13.42 -1.60 5.96
C TYR A 98 -14.73 -1.02 5.40
N LYS A 99 -14.66 0.15 4.75
CA LYS A 99 -15.80 0.76 4.06
C LYS A 99 -15.50 0.95 2.57
N PRO A 100 -16.38 0.48 1.66
CA PRO A 100 -16.37 0.86 0.25
C PRO A 100 -16.41 2.40 0.05
N ILE A 101 -15.76 2.93 -1.00
CA ILE A 101 -15.60 4.39 -1.21
C ILE A 101 -16.93 5.12 -1.40
N ASP A 102 -17.91 4.42 -1.96
CA ASP A 102 -19.30 4.82 -2.16
C ASP A 102 -20.12 4.82 -0.85
N THR A 103 -19.57 4.28 0.23
CA THR A 103 -20.19 4.26 1.58
C THR A 103 -19.50 5.20 2.58
N ILE A 104 -18.51 5.99 2.12
CA ILE A 104 -17.74 6.93 2.95
C ILE A 104 -18.63 8.13 3.31
N THR A 105 -18.73 8.40 4.61
CA THR A 105 -19.42 9.61 5.11
C THR A 105 -18.50 10.82 5.09
N THR A 106 -19.04 12.03 5.23
CA THR A 106 -18.25 13.26 5.37
C THR A 106 -17.22 13.17 6.51
N ASP A 107 -17.58 12.52 7.63
CA ASP A 107 -16.67 12.32 8.77
C ASP A 107 -15.52 11.37 8.43
N ASP A 108 -15.79 10.33 7.65
CA ASP A 108 -14.77 9.42 7.14
C ASP A 108 -13.81 10.21 6.21
N PHE A 109 -14.31 11.06 5.32
CA PHE A 109 -13.48 11.92 4.46
C PHE A 109 -12.58 12.87 5.26
N GLU A 110 -13.09 13.51 6.31
CA GLU A 110 -12.29 14.39 7.17
C GLU A 110 -11.20 13.62 7.92
N PHE A 111 -11.50 12.40 8.39
CA PHE A 111 -10.47 11.54 8.99
C PHE A 111 -9.36 11.22 7.99
N ILE A 112 -9.73 10.84 6.77
CA ILE A 112 -8.83 10.49 5.67
C ILE A 112 -7.93 11.67 5.30
N ARG A 113 -8.54 12.84 5.17
CA ARG A 113 -7.85 14.11 4.89
C ARG A 113 -6.84 14.45 5.99
N ARG A 114 -7.24 14.30 7.26
CA ARG A 114 -6.35 14.52 8.41
C ARG A 114 -5.20 13.52 8.46
N ALA A 115 -5.44 12.26 8.09
CA ALA A 115 -4.39 11.26 7.98
C ALA A 115 -3.37 11.63 6.90
N ALA A 116 -3.83 11.99 5.70
CA ALA A 116 -2.97 12.44 4.60
C ALA A 116 -2.13 13.67 4.97
N TYR A 117 -2.74 14.65 5.65
CA TYR A 117 -2.04 15.82 6.17
C TYR A 117 -0.88 15.45 7.12
N ASN A 118 -1.15 14.55 8.08
CA ASN A 118 -0.16 14.12 9.07
C ASN A 118 0.99 13.33 8.44
N GLU A 119 0.72 12.54 7.40
CA GLU A 119 1.74 11.80 6.65
C GLU A 119 2.66 12.74 5.86
N LEU A 120 2.09 13.71 5.14
CA LEU A 120 2.87 14.72 4.41
C LEU A 120 3.76 15.54 5.35
N GLN A 121 3.22 15.97 6.49
CA GLN A 121 4.03 16.64 7.50
C GLN A 121 5.16 15.75 8.02
N SER A 122 4.89 14.46 8.27
CA SER A 122 5.91 13.52 8.74
C SER A 122 7.01 13.30 7.71
N PHE A 123 6.64 13.24 6.43
CA PHE A 123 7.58 13.16 5.31
C PHE A 123 8.50 14.38 5.27
N ILE A 124 7.93 15.59 5.31
CA ILE A 124 8.69 16.84 5.30
C ILE A 124 9.63 16.92 6.50
N ARG A 125 9.15 16.60 7.71
CA ARG A 125 9.99 16.59 8.92
C ARG A 125 11.18 15.64 8.77
N LYS A 126 10.97 14.46 8.19
CA LYS A 126 12.00 13.43 8.03
C LYS A 126 13.06 13.81 7.00
N TYR A 127 12.64 14.42 5.88
CA TYR A 127 13.51 14.60 4.71
C TYR A 127 14.00 16.04 4.51
N SER A 128 13.50 17.03 5.27
CA SER A 128 13.93 18.43 5.21
C SER A 128 15.41 18.67 5.53
N ARG A 129 16.09 17.72 6.20
CA ARG A 129 17.51 17.84 6.55
C ARG A 129 18.45 17.17 5.53
N ILE A 130 17.90 16.51 4.51
CA ILE A 130 18.69 15.82 3.49
C ILE A 130 18.98 16.79 2.35
N LYS A 131 20.27 17.03 2.11
CA LYS A 131 20.74 17.87 1.00
C LYS A 131 20.33 17.26 -0.34
N GLY A 132 19.79 18.06 -1.24
CA GLY A 132 19.32 17.65 -2.57
C GLY A 132 17.83 17.29 -2.64
N LEU A 133 17.08 17.36 -1.53
CA LEU A 133 15.62 17.15 -1.50
C LEU A 133 14.81 18.44 -1.30
N GLU A 134 15.46 19.60 -1.36
CA GLU A 134 14.87 20.90 -1.03
C GLU A 134 13.67 21.23 -1.95
N SER A 135 13.79 20.94 -3.24
CA SER A 135 12.71 21.19 -4.22
C SER A 135 11.47 20.33 -3.95
N ALA A 136 11.66 19.03 -3.66
CA ALA A 136 10.55 18.14 -3.32
C ALA A 136 9.87 18.55 -2.00
N VAL A 137 10.66 18.93 -1.00
CA VAL A 137 10.14 19.42 0.29
C VAL A 137 9.33 20.71 0.10
N ASN A 138 9.77 21.63 -0.76
CA ASN A 138 9.05 22.86 -1.04
C ASN A 138 7.69 22.59 -1.71
N ILE A 139 7.64 21.73 -2.73
CA ILE A 139 6.38 21.33 -3.38
C ILE A 139 5.40 20.73 -2.36
N LEU A 140 5.90 19.88 -1.47
CA LEU A 140 5.06 19.25 -0.45
C LEU A 140 4.58 20.26 0.60
N ASN A 141 5.39 21.27 0.95
CA ASN A 141 4.95 22.36 1.82
C ASN A 141 3.82 23.17 1.18
N GLU A 142 3.90 23.46 -0.13
CA GLU A 142 2.82 24.13 -0.86
C GLU A 142 1.54 23.28 -0.90
N ALA A 143 1.67 21.99 -1.15
CA ALA A 143 0.55 21.05 -1.13
C ALA A 143 -0.14 21.00 0.26
N ILE A 144 0.64 21.04 1.35
CA ILE A 144 0.09 21.11 2.72
C ILE A 144 -0.70 22.40 2.95
N GLN A 145 -0.26 23.54 2.41
CA GLN A 145 -0.98 24.81 2.54
C GLN A 145 -2.34 24.75 1.83
N LEU A 146 -2.41 24.17 0.64
CA LEU A 146 -3.67 23.97 -0.10
C LEU A 146 -4.62 23.03 0.65
N LEU A 147 -4.10 21.96 1.23
CA LEU A 147 -4.88 21.04 2.07
C LEU A 147 -5.36 21.69 3.38
N SER A 148 -4.76 22.80 3.82
CA SER A 148 -5.20 23.52 5.02
C SER A 148 -6.27 24.59 4.75
N THR A 149 -6.24 25.23 3.58
CA THR A 149 -7.17 26.30 3.21
C THR A 149 -8.55 25.80 2.77
N GLU A 150 -8.61 24.62 2.15
CA GLU A 150 -9.88 23.98 1.80
C GLU A 150 -10.65 23.47 3.03
N THR A 151 -9.97 23.07 4.11
CA THR A 151 -10.61 22.61 5.36
C THR A 151 -11.32 23.75 6.08
N GLN A 152 -10.87 25.01 5.90
CA GLN A 152 -11.48 26.20 6.50
C GLN A 152 -12.70 26.73 5.72
N LYS A 153 -12.92 26.29 4.46
CA LYS A 153 -14.07 26.69 3.65
C LYS A 153 -15.29 25.77 3.82
N ALA A 154 -15.13 24.62 4.46
CA ALA A 154 -16.17 23.61 4.67
C ALA A 154 -16.76 23.62 6.10
N SER A 155 -16.32 24.57 6.96
CA SER A 155 -16.96 24.93 8.24
C SER A 155 -17.67 26.26 8.11
#